data_AF-A0A6N0P0I5-F1
#
_entry.id   AF-A0A6N0P0I5-F1
#
_cell.length_a   1.000
_cell.length_b   1.000
_cell.length_c   1.000
_cell.angle_alpha   90.00
_cell.angle_beta   90.00
_cell.angle_gamma   90.00
#
_symmetry.space_group_name_H-M   'P 1'
#
loop_
_entity.id
_entity.type
_entity.pdbx_description
1 polymer ?
#
loop_
_entity_poly.entity_id
_entity_poly.type
_entity_poly.pdbx_seq_one_letter_code
_entity_poly.pdbx_strand_id
1 'polypeptide(L)'
;MMIKIGKISKDEEEYYFAYSKIWRQVKLKRKVWHEVKSGGYYEGEIDEEVGTLIKRVYRRKGKTVDVSYYVYNGDFQDLTCKSLLRFDEDEVRYCTVSGKTIYRFQGKYFEGREELLNFMLNQRRWELERALGEKVIRLRALQRSETSKAYLMKVGDKELWVPKSIVRDLGEEEVALPYWYVKNNGLGYSKDIEDEIREELVKLEGKLRKLLESKE
;
A
#
# COMPACT_ATOMS: atom_id res chain seq x y z
N MET A 1 0.50 26.41 17.72
CA MET A 1 -0.12 25.06 17.77
C MET A 1 0.85 24.09 18.45
N MET A 2 0.37 23.28 19.41
CA MET A 2 1.19 22.29 20.11
C MET A 2 1.19 20.95 19.36
N ILE A 3 2.35 20.32 19.23
CA ILE A 3 2.51 19.01 18.58
C ILE A 3 3.33 18.06 19.46
N LYS A 4 3.13 16.75 19.26
CA LYS A 4 3.87 15.69 19.94
C LYS A 4 4.85 15.03 18.98
N ILE A 5 6.10 14.91 19.40
CA ILE A 5 7.17 14.31 18.60
C ILE A 5 7.82 13.18 19.39
N GLY A 6 7.77 11.97 18.84
CA GLY A 6 8.28 10.75 19.44
C GLY A 6 7.15 9.84 19.91
N LYS A 7 7.34 9.20 21.06
CA LYS A 7 6.48 8.13 21.54
C LYS A 7 5.26 8.64 22.29
N ILE A 8 4.05 8.49 21.73
CA ILE A 8 2.80 8.96 22.34
C ILE A 8 2.23 7.93 23.32
N SER A 9 2.35 6.65 22.96
CA SER A 9 1.91 5.52 23.79
C SER A 9 2.88 4.34 23.63
N LYS A 10 2.59 3.19 24.25
CA LYS A 10 3.44 2.00 24.11
C LYS A 10 3.64 1.60 22.64
N ASP A 11 2.59 1.78 21.83
CA ASP A 11 2.51 1.28 20.46
C ASP A 11 2.40 2.40 19.41
N GLU A 12 2.36 3.67 19.80
CA GLU A 12 2.09 4.79 18.89
C GLU A 12 3.20 5.83 18.94
N GLU A 13 3.66 6.26 17.78
CA GLU A 13 4.69 7.26 17.59
C GLU A 13 4.26 8.26 16.52
N GLU A 14 4.57 9.54 16.72
CA GLU A 14 4.28 10.59 15.76
C GLU A 14 5.49 11.49 15.57
N TYR A 15 5.84 11.77 14.32
CA TYR A 15 7.01 12.54 13.96
C TYR A 15 6.66 13.62 12.96
N TYR A 16 7.33 14.77 13.10
CA TYR A 16 7.13 15.93 12.25
C TYR A 16 8.44 16.38 11.64
N PHE A 17 8.41 16.59 10.33
CA PHE A 17 9.56 17.02 9.55
C PHE A 17 9.23 18.27 8.76
N ALA A 18 10.15 19.23 8.74
CA ALA A 18 10.07 20.43 7.91
C ALA A 18 10.99 20.29 6.70
N TYR A 19 10.54 20.78 5.55
CA TYR A 19 11.34 20.77 4.33
C TYR A 19 12.14 22.07 4.17
N SER A 20 13.47 21.93 4.14
CA SER A 20 14.40 23.03 3.83
C SER A 20 15.51 22.50 2.92
N LYS A 21 15.17 22.14 1.68
CA LYS A 21 15.96 21.34 0.71
C LYS A 21 16.11 19.86 1.06
N ILE A 22 16.27 19.54 2.33
CA ILE A 22 16.18 18.19 2.88
C ILE A 22 15.12 18.14 3.97
N TRP A 23 14.59 16.95 4.25
CA TRP A 23 13.74 16.74 5.41
C TRP A 23 14.57 16.80 6.68
N ARG A 24 14.15 17.65 7.62
CA ARG A 24 14.74 17.74 8.96
C ARG A 24 13.63 17.70 9.99
N GLN A 25 13.98 17.39 11.24
CA GLN A 25 13.02 17.55 12.32
C GLN A 25 12.52 19.00 12.39
N VAL A 26 11.25 19.14 12.70
CA VAL A 26 10.62 20.44 12.90
C VAL A 26 11.22 21.12 14.14
N LYS A 27 11.40 22.44 14.07
CA LYS A 27 11.82 23.27 15.20
C LYS A 27 10.63 23.43 16.16
N LEU A 28 10.93 23.37 17.45
CA LEU A 28 9.97 23.53 18.53
C LEU A 28 10.45 24.62 19.49
N LYS A 29 9.52 25.46 19.95
CA LYS A 29 9.68 26.35 21.10
C LYS A 29 8.75 25.89 22.23
N ARG A 30 9.03 26.35 23.47
CA ARG A 30 8.24 26.01 24.67
C ARG A 30 8.04 24.49 24.85
N LYS A 31 9.11 23.71 24.60
CA LYS A 31 9.05 22.25 24.64
C LYS A 31 9.03 21.70 26.07
N VAL A 32 8.24 20.66 26.29
CA VAL A 32 8.16 19.88 27.52
C VAL A 32 8.43 18.42 27.18
N TRP A 33 9.26 17.77 27.99
CA TRP A 33 9.53 16.34 27.86
C TRP A 33 8.52 15.54 28.70
N HIS A 34 7.97 14.48 28.10
CA HIS A 34 7.05 13.56 28.77
C HIS A 34 7.61 12.15 28.72
N GLU A 35 7.59 11.46 29.87
CA GLU A 35 8.02 10.08 29.99
C GLU A 35 6.84 9.11 29.91
N VAL A 36 7.03 7.99 29.22
CA VAL A 36 6.09 6.87 29.14
C VAL A 36 6.85 5.55 29.37
N LYS A 37 6.15 4.46 29.69
CA LYS A 37 6.74 3.15 30.07
C LYS A 37 7.81 2.57 29.13
N SER A 38 7.96 3.10 27.92
CA SER A 38 8.85 2.56 26.90
C SER A 38 9.57 3.65 26.10
N GLY A 39 9.76 4.84 26.68
CA GLY A 39 10.44 5.98 26.07
C GLY A 39 9.85 7.31 26.51
N GLY A 40 9.90 8.32 25.64
CA GLY A 40 9.20 9.59 25.86
C GLY A 40 8.98 10.37 24.58
N TYR A 41 8.34 11.52 24.71
CA TYR A 41 8.07 12.44 23.62
C TYR A 41 8.27 13.89 24.06
N TYR A 42 8.54 14.74 23.08
CA TYR A 42 8.46 16.19 23.27
C TYR A 42 7.06 16.67 22.87
N GLU A 43 6.44 17.45 23.73
CA GLU A 43 5.31 18.30 23.39
C GLU A 43 5.83 19.74 23.27
N GLY A 44 5.52 20.43 22.17
CA GLY A 44 6.01 21.79 21.97
C GLY A 44 5.25 22.55 20.92
N GLU A 45 5.41 23.88 20.93
CA GLU A 45 4.83 24.75 19.92
C GLU A 45 5.75 24.75 18.70
N ILE A 46 5.19 24.53 17.51
CA ILE A 46 5.96 24.59 16.26
C ILE A 46 6.59 25.99 16.06
N ASP A 47 7.86 26.00 15.68
CA ASP A 47 8.68 27.20 15.48
C ASP A 47 9.29 27.22 14.07
N GLU A 48 8.42 27.11 13.07
CA GLU A 48 8.76 27.17 11.65
C GLU A 48 8.28 28.47 11.01
N GLU A 49 8.88 28.83 9.88
CA GLU A 49 8.42 29.97 9.10
C GLU A 49 7.08 29.67 8.41
N VAL A 50 6.24 30.70 8.25
CA VAL A 50 5.00 30.61 7.48
C VAL A 50 5.31 30.16 6.04
N GLY A 51 4.49 29.27 5.50
CA GLY A 51 4.70 28.63 4.19
C GLY A 51 5.58 27.38 4.23
N THR A 52 6.12 26.99 5.39
CA THR A 52 6.96 25.78 5.49
C THR A 52 6.15 24.52 5.21
N LEU A 53 6.65 23.66 4.31
CA LEU A 53 6.09 22.33 4.07
C LEU A 53 6.45 21.40 5.24
N ILE A 54 5.42 20.84 5.87
CA ILE A 54 5.51 19.91 7.00
C ILE A 54 5.04 18.54 6.58
N LYS A 55 5.82 17.51 6.90
CA LYS A 55 5.47 16.10 6.79
C LYS A 55 5.21 15.54 8.18
N ARG A 56 4.02 14.96 8.37
CA ARG A 56 3.67 14.16 9.56
C ARG A 56 3.80 12.69 9.22
N VAL A 57 4.50 11.94 10.06
CA VAL A 57 4.60 10.48 9.98
C VAL A 57 4.03 9.88 11.24
N TYR A 58 2.94 9.13 11.10
CA TYR A 58 2.32 8.40 12.20
C TYR A 58 2.65 6.91 12.09
N ARG A 59 3.11 6.32 13.19
CA ARG A 59 3.48 4.91 13.27
C ARG A 59 2.69 4.21 14.38
N ARG A 60 2.28 2.98 14.08
CA ARG A 60 1.63 2.08 15.04
C ARG A 60 2.31 0.72 15.03
N LYS A 61 2.70 0.21 16.20
CA LYS A 61 3.44 -1.04 16.39
C LYS A 61 4.68 -1.13 15.48
N GLY A 62 5.43 -0.04 15.39
CA GLY A 62 6.65 0.07 14.56
C GLY A 62 6.42 0.20 13.05
N LYS A 63 5.18 0.19 12.55
CA LYS A 63 4.86 0.34 11.13
C LYS A 63 4.32 1.74 10.83
N THR A 64 4.75 2.34 9.74
CA THR A 64 4.16 3.59 9.23
C THR A 64 2.73 3.31 8.78
N VAL A 65 1.76 4.02 9.36
CA VAL A 65 0.33 3.85 9.08
C VAL A 65 -0.25 5.05 8.33
N ASP A 66 0.28 6.24 8.54
CA ASP A 66 -0.13 7.45 7.85
C ASP A 66 1.07 8.37 7.59
N VAL A 67 1.07 8.98 6.41
CA VAL A 67 1.98 10.05 6.03
C VAL A 67 1.15 11.17 5.44
N SER A 68 1.15 12.31 6.12
CA SER A 68 0.38 13.49 5.73
C SER A 68 1.31 14.68 5.50
N TYR A 69 0.89 15.60 4.65
CA TYR A 69 1.64 16.82 4.34
C TYR A 69 0.77 18.05 4.52
N TYR A 70 1.36 19.10 5.07
CA TYR A 70 0.70 20.36 5.40
C TYR A 70 1.59 21.55 5.06
N VAL A 71 0.99 22.70 4.83
CA VAL A 71 1.69 23.99 4.86
C VAL A 71 1.48 24.61 6.24
N TYR A 72 2.55 25.03 6.89
CA TYR A 72 2.46 25.73 8.16
C TYR A 72 2.18 27.22 7.95
N ASN A 73 1.03 27.73 8.40
CA ASN A 73 0.64 29.14 8.31
C ASN A 73 0.19 29.70 9.67
N GLY A 74 0.80 29.22 10.76
CA GLY A 74 0.32 29.42 12.14
C GLY A 74 -0.46 28.22 12.69
N ASP A 75 -1.09 27.47 11.78
CA ASP A 75 -1.67 26.14 11.95
C ASP A 75 -1.25 25.21 10.79
N PHE A 76 -1.66 23.94 10.84
CA PHE A 76 -1.49 23.02 9.71
C PHE A 76 -2.64 23.17 8.73
N GLN A 77 -2.32 23.62 7.52
CA GLN A 77 -3.27 23.72 6.43
C GLN A 77 -2.99 22.64 5.38
N ASP A 78 -4.05 22.10 4.81
CA ASP A 78 -3.97 21.14 3.72
C ASP A 78 -3.25 21.73 2.51
N LEU A 79 -2.58 20.88 1.74
CA LEU A 79 -1.91 21.31 0.51
C LEU A 79 -2.94 21.76 -0.54
N THR A 80 -2.69 22.92 -1.16
CA THR A 80 -3.43 23.33 -2.36
C THR A 80 -2.86 22.58 -3.56
N CYS A 81 -3.66 21.70 -4.17
CA CYS A 81 -3.22 20.81 -5.24
C CYS A 81 -4.01 21.08 -6.52
N LYS A 82 -3.34 20.90 -7.67
CA LYS A 82 -3.94 20.97 -9.01
C LYS A 82 -4.16 19.58 -9.57
N SER A 83 -5.15 19.43 -10.42
CA SER A 83 -5.38 18.21 -11.20
C SER A 83 -4.21 17.95 -12.13
N LEU A 84 -3.67 16.73 -12.12
CA LEU A 84 -2.65 16.29 -13.08
C LEU A 84 -3.30 15.48 -14.20
N LEU A 85 -3.99 14.41 -13.81
CA LEU A 85 -4.69 13.49 -14.70
C LEU A 85 -5.83 12.81 -13.96
N ARG A 86 -6.76 12.26 -14.73
CA ARG A 86 -7.79 11.35 -14.24
C ARG A 86 -7.40 9.92 -14.60
N PHE A 87 -7.50 9.02 -13.64
CA PHE A 87 -7.26 7.60 -13.81
C PHE A 87 -8.49 6.84 -13.31
N ASP A 88 -9.20 6.21 -14.23
CA ASP A 88 -10.54 5.64 -13.99
C ASP A 88 -11.49 6.69 -13.37
N GLU A 89 -12.02 6.42 -12.18
CA GLU A 89 -12.91 7.34 -11.46
C GLU A 89 -12.15 8.33 -10.57
N ASP A 90 -10.86 8.07 -10.31
CA ASP A 90 -10.03 8.83 -9.39
C ASP A 90 -9.17 9.90 -10.08
N GLU A 91 -8.79 10.90 -9.30
CA GLU A 91 -7.97 12.01 -9.76
C GLU A 91 -6.59 11.98 -9.11
N VAL A 92 -5.55 12.00 -9.94
CA VAL A 92 -4.19 12.27 -9.49
C VAL A 92 -4.02 13.78 -9.46
N ARG A 93 -3.64 14.29 -8.29
CA ARG A 93 -3.33 15.70 -8.08
C ARG A 93 -1.86 15.88 -7.76
N TYR A 94 -1.33 17.07 -8.00
CA TYR A 94 0.01 17.47 -7.58
C TYR A 94 -0.05 18.80 -6.84
N CYS A 95 0.81 18.95 -5.84
CA CYS A 95 0.89 20.12 -4.99
C CYS A 95 2.36 20.57 -4.99
N THR A 96 2.62 21.80 -5.42
CA THR A 96 3.99 22.36 -5.44
C THR A 96 4.13 23.36 -4.29
N VAL A 97 4.99 23.04 -3.33
CA VAL A 97 5.22 23.87 -2.14
C VAL A 97 6.73 23.92 -1.87
N SER A 98 7.27 25.13 -1.69
CA SER A 98 8.70 25.35 -1.39
C SER A 98 9.65 24.64 -2.38
N GLY A 99 9.27 24.61 -3.67
CA GLY A 99 10.05 23.94 -4.73
C GLY A 99 10.00 22.41 -4.71
N LYS A 100 9.21 21.79 -3.83
CA LYS A 100 8.96 20.34 -3.81
C LYS A 100 7.58 20.04 -4.38
N THR A 101 7.49 18.99 -5.19
CA THR A 101 6.22 18.46 -5.69
C THR A 101 5.81 17.25 -4.87
N ILE A 102 4.59 17.27 -4.35
CA ILE A 102 3.94 16.15 -3.67
C ILE A 102 2.74 15.72 -4.52
N TYR A 103 2.62 14.43 -4.80
CA TYR A 103 1.48 13.87 -5.52
C TYR A 103 0.44 13.39 -4.52
N ARG A 104 -0.84 13.51 -4.89
CA ARG A 104 -1.98 13.02 -4.10
C ARG A 104 -2.89 12.15 -4.96
N PHE A 105 -3.23 10.97 -4.46
CA PHE A 105 -4.14 10.03 -5.13
C PHE A 105 -4.88 9.22 -4.06
N GLN A 106 -6.20 9.10 -4.19
CA GLN A 106 -7.08 8.40 -3.22
C GLN A 106 -6.81 8.76 -1.74
N GLY A 107 -6.60 10.05 -1.45
CA GLY A 107 -6.34 10.54 -0.10
C GLY A 107 -4.92 10.28 0.44
N LYS A 108 -4.05 9.59 -0.31
CA LYS A 108 -2.64 9.35 0.05
C LYS A 108 -1.70 10.33 -0.65
N TYR A 109 -0.53 10.54 -0.04
CA TYR A 109 0.51 11.43 -0.54
C TYR A 109 1.78 10.67 -0.94
N PHE A 110 2.46 11.14 -1.98
CA PHE A 110 3.65 10.52 -2.55
C PHE A 110 4.70 11.59 -2.87
N GLU A 111 5.96 11.37 -2.52
CA GLU A 111 7.03 12.35 -2.78
C GLU A 111 7.63 12.21 -4.19
N GLY A 112 7.36 11.11 -4.87
CA GLY A 112 7.88 10.84 -6.21
C GLY A 112 6.86 10.14 -7.11
N ARG A 113 7.05 10.29 -8.42
CA ARG A 113 6.24 9.63 -9.45
C ARG A 113 6.34 8.11 -9.36
N GLU A 114 7.53 7.56 -9.09
CA GLU A 114 7.71 6.12 -8.95
C GLU A 114 6.95 5.55 -7.75
N GLU A 115 6.90 6.26 -6.62
CA GLU A 115 6.11 5.83 -5.45
C GLU A 115 4.62 5.80 -5.78
N LEU A 116 4.12 6.85 -6.44
CA LEU A 116 2.73 6.92 -6.92
C LEU A 116 2.43 5.80 -7.92
N LEU A 117 3.31 5.60 -8.91
CA LEU A 117 3.16 4.57 -9.93
C LEU A 117 3.09 3.18 -9.31
N ASN A 118 4.02 2.85 -8.42
CA ASN A 118 4.03 1.58 -7.70
C ASN A 118 2.76 1.38 -6.88
N PHE A 119 2.24 2.44 -6.25
CA PHE A 119 0.97 2.36 -5.53
C PHE A 119 -0.20 2.02 -6.47
N MET A 120 -0.34 2.74 -7.58
CA MET A 120 -1.40 2.50 -8.57
C MET A 120 -1.31 1.10 -9.20
N LEU A 121 -0.10 0.64 -9.53
CA LEU A 121 0.12 -0.71 -10.08
C LEU A 121 -0.20 -1.81 -9.06
N ASN A 122 0.17 -1.62 -7.80
CA ASN A 122 -0.14 -2.60 -6.74
C ASN A 122 -1.64 -2.69 -6.46
N GLN A 123 -2.34 -1.54 -6.49
CA GLN A 123 -3.80 -1.53 -6.38
C GLN A 123 -4.44 -2.29 -7.55
N ARG A 124 -4.01 -2.00 -8.79
CA ARG A 124 -4.53 -2.71 -9.96
C ARG A 124 -4.23 -4.20 -9.90
N ARG A 125 -3.02 -4.59 -9.51
CA ARG A 125 -2.65 -6.00 -9.31
C ARG A 125 -3.63 -6.68 -8.36
N TRP A 126 -3.93 -6.06 -7.23
CA TRP A 126 -4.82 -6.62 -6.24
C TRP A 126 -6.26 -6.76 -6.76
N GLU A 127 -6.75 -5.79 -7.53
CA GLU A 127 -8.04 -5.88 -8.22
C GLU A 127 -8.08 -7.05 -9.21
N LEU A 128 -7.04 -7.22 -10.02
CA LEU A 128 -6.92 -8.32 -10.97
C LEU A 128 -6.81 -9.66 -10.26
N GLU A 129 -5.97 -9.78 -9.24
CA GLU A 129 -5.85 -11.01 -8.44
C GLU A 129 -7.15 -11.38 -7.75
N ARG A 130 -7.94 -10.40 -7.30
CA ARG A 130 -9.27 -10.64 -6.75
C ARG A 130 -10.25 -11.10 -7.83
N ALA A 131 -10.29 -10.41 -8.97
CA ALA A 131 -11.20 -10.76 -10.06
C ALA A 131 -10.92 -12.16 -10.64
N LEU A 132 -9.64 -12.51 -10.73
CA LEU A 132 -9.16 -13.78 -11.25
C LEU A 132 -9.07 -14.87 -10.17
N GLY A 133 -9.16 -14.51 -8.88
CA GLY A 133 -9.04 -15.43 -7.75
C GLY A 133 -10.02 -16.60 -7.81
N GLU A 134 -11.23 -16.35 -8.29
CA GLU A 134 -12.29 -17.35 -8.44
C GLU A 134 -12.23 -18.11 -9.78
N LYS A 135 -11.31 -17.76 -10.70
CA LYS A 135 -11.10 -18.58 -11.91
C LYS A 135 -10.71 -19.99 -11.48
N VAL A 136 -11.36 -20.96 -12.09
CA VAL A 136 -11.19 -22.38 -11.77
C VAL A 136 -10.05 -22.95 -12.59
N ILE A 137 -9.12 -23.62 -11.92
CA ILE A 137 -7.98 -24.30 -12.53
C ILE A 137 -8.18 -25.80 -12.30
N ARG A 138 -8.15 -26.56 -13.40
CA ARG A 138 -8.15 -28.02 -13.36
C ARG A 138 -6.72 -28.52 -13.20
N LEU A 139 -6.51 -29.35 -12.20
CA LEU A 139 -5.22 -29.93 -11.83
C LEU A 139 -5.32 -31.43 -11.90
N ARG A 140 -4.26 -32.08 -12.40
CA ARG A 140 -4.12 -33.52 -12.20
C ARG A 140 -3.85 -33.79 -10.72
N ALA A 141 -4.71 -34.56 -10.08
CA ALA A 141 -4.65 -34.81 -8.65
C ALA A 141 -5.17 -36.21 -8.32
N LEU A 142 -4.54 -36.87 -7.35
CA LEU A 142 -5.01 -38.14 -6.83
C LEU A 142 -5.47 -37.97 -5.39
N GLN A 143 -6.73 -38.32 -5.12
CA GLN A 143 -7.23 -38.38 -3.74
C GLN A 143 -6.56 -39.55 -3.01
N ARG A 144 -5.92 -39.25 -1.88
CA ARG A 144 -5.27 -40.23 -1.00
C ARG A 144 -6.12 -40.60 0.19
N SER A 145 -6.84 -39.62 0.73
CA SER A 145 -7.71 -39.78 1.89
C SER A 145 -8.75 -38.67 1.92
N GLU A 146 -9.74 -38.81 2.80
CA GLU A 146 -10.72 -37.77 3.07
C GLU A 146 -11.07 -37.67 4.55
N THR A 147 -11.52 -36.47 4.93
CA THR A 147 -12.14 -36.17 6.22
C THR A 147 -13.53 -35.59 5.97
N SER A 148 -14.25 -35.27 7.04
CA SER A 148 -15.53 -34.55 6.92
C SER A 148 -15.40 -33.16 6.28
N LYS A 149 -14.21 -32.53 6.31
CA LYS A 149 -14.02 -31.13 5.87
C LYS A 149 -13.04 -30.94 4.72
N ALA A 150 -12.20 -31.94 4.42
CA ALA A 150 -11.14 -31.80 3.43
C ALA A 150 -10.77 -33.13 2.77
N TYR A 151 -10.21 -33.05 1.57
CA TYR A 151 -9.54 -34.15 0.87
C TYR A 151 -8.04 -34.02 1.02
N LEU A 152 -7.34 -35.13 1.23
CA LEU A 152 -5.89 -35.19 1.09
C LEU A 152 -5.58 -35.51 -0.37
N MET A 153 -5.04 -34.53 -1.09
CA MET A 153 -4.77 -34.64 -2.52
C MET A 153 -3.27 -34.68 -2.77
N LYS A 154 -2.82 -35.55 -3.67
CA LYS A 154 -1.48 -35.49 -4.26
C LYS A 154 -1.55 -34.79 -5.61
N VAL A 155 -0.92 -33.62 -5.72
CA VAL A 155 -0.82 -32.80 -6.94
C VAL A 155 0.65 -32.71 -7.31
N GLY A 156 1.06 -33.42 -8.37
CA GLY A 156 2.48 -33.57 -8.72
C GLY A 156 3.27 -34.24 -7.60
N ASP A 157 4.28 -33.54 -7.09
CA ASP A 157 5.14 -33.95 -5.96
C ASP A 157 4.60 -33.48 -4.60
N LYS A 158 3.56 -32.65 -4.57
CA LYS A 158 2.98 -32.10 -3.34
C LYS A 158 1.80 -32.92 -2.84
N GLU A 159 1.70 -33.03 -1.53
CA GLU A 159 0.54 -33.58 -0.83
C GLU A 159 -0.03 -32.52 0.10
N LEU A 160 -1.33 -32.21 -0.05
CA LEU A 160 -1.96 -31.11 0.68
C LEU A 160 -3.43 -31.38 1.00
N TRP A 161 -3.87 -30.82 2.12
CA TRP A 161 -5.28 -30.85 2.53
C TRP A 161 -6.07 -29.74 1.82
N VAL A 162 -6.98 -30.16 0.96
CA VAL A 162 -7.88 -29.29 0.19
C VAL A 162 -9.25 -29.26 0.85
N PRO A 163 -9.71 -28.11 1.37
CA PRO A 163 -11.06 -28.00 1.94
C PRO A 163 -12.15 -28.33 0.93
N LYS A 164 -13.15 -29.14 1.33
CA LYS A 164 -14.27 -29.50 0.45
C LYS A 164 -15.05 -28.27 -0.03
N SER A 165 -15.08 -27.20 0.77
CA SER A 165 -15.78 -25.95 0.48
C SER A 165 -15.23 -25.16 -0.70
N ILE A 166 -13.99 -25.44 -1.14
CA ILE A 166 -13.35 -24.73 -2.25
C ILE A 166 -13.21 -25.60 -3.51
N VAL A 167 -13.55 -26.89 -3.42
CA VAL A 167 -13.54 -27.80 -4.56
C VAL A 167 -14.73 -27.46 -5.45
N ARG A 168 -14.45 -27.13 -6.71
CA ARG A 168 -15.48 -26.81 -7.71
C ARG A 168 -15.93 -28.06 -8.47
N ASP A 169 -15.02 -29.00 -8.67
CA ASP A 169 -15.24 -30.26 -9.36
C ASP A 169 -14.17 -31.27 -8.88
N LEU A 170 -14.53 -32.56 -8.86
CA LEU A 170 -13.66 -33.65 -8.44
C LEU A 170 -13.89 -34.86 -9.34
N GLY A 171 -12.90 -35.16 -10.18
CA GLY A 171 -12.82 -36.38 -10.97
C GLY A 171 -11.90 -37.42 -10.33
N GLU A 172 -11.72 -38.55 -11.00
CA GLU A 172 -10.87 -39.65 -10.50
C GLU A 172 -9.38 -39.29 -10.45
N GLU A 173 -8.88 -38.54 -11.45
CA GLU A 173 -7.49 -38.07 -11.53
C GLU A 173 -7.38 -36.54 -11.65
N GLU A 174 -8.46 -35.81 -11.42
CA GLU A 174 -8.46 -34.35 -11.53
C GLU A 174 -9.25 -33.67 -10.43
N VAL A 175 -8.84 -32.46 -10.09
CA VAL A 175 -9.57 -31.58 -9.18
C VAL A 175 -9.61 -30.17 -9.74
N ALA A 176 -10.76 -29.51 -9.63
CA ALA A 176 -10.94 -28.14 -10.03
C ALA A 176 -10.94 -27.22 -8.81
N LEU A 177 -9.94 -26.34 -8.72
CA LEU A 177 -9.69 -25.46 -7.57
C LEU A 177 -9.60 -23.99 -8.00
N PRO A 178 -9.96 -23.05 -7.10
CA PRO A 178 -9.82 -21.62 -7.40
C PRO A 178 -8.34 -21.22 -7.49
N TYR A 179 -8.05 -20.30 -8.41
CA TYR A 179 -6.70 -19.78 -8.67
C TYR A 179 -5.97 -19.34 -7.40
N TRP A 180 -6.66 -18.64 -6.48
CA TRP A 180 -6.01 -18.17 -5.25
C TRP A 180 -5.42 -19.33 -4.43
N TYR A 181 -6.08 -20.50 -4.40
CA TYR A 181 -5.60 -21.65 -3.65
C TYR A 181 -4.42 -22.31 -4.37
N VAL A 182 -4.51 -22.45 -5.69
CA VAL A 182 -3.44 -22.99 -6.54
C VAL A 182 -2.17 -22.16 -6.42
N LYS A 183 -2.29 -20.82 -6.47
CA LYS A 183 -1.20 -19.87 -6.32
C LYS A 183 -0.57 -19.92 -4.93
N ASN A 184 -1.39 -19.83 -3.87
CA ASN A 184 -0.89 -19.78 -2.49
C ASN A 184 -0.16 -21.07 -2.07
N ASN A 185 -0.50 -22.20 -2.69
CA ASN A 185 0.18 -23.49 -2.47
C ASN A 185 1.27 -23.79 -3.51
N GLY A 186 1.47 -22.90 -4.49
CA GLY A 186 2.49 -23.02 -5.54
C GLY A 186 2.35 -24.29 -6.39
N LEU A 187 1.14 -24.60 -6.86
CA LEU A 187 0.87 -25.86 -7.58
C LEU A 187 1.28 -25.85 -9.06
N GLY A 188 1.82 -24.75 -9.59
CA GLY A 188 2.48 -24.71 -10.91
C GLY A 188 1.57 -24.54 -12.13
N TYR A 189 0.24 -24.57 -11.97
CA TYR A 189 -0.75 -24.42 -13.06
C TYR A 189 -1.36 -23.02 -13.12
N SER A 190 -0.68 -22.02 -12.56
CA SER A 190 -1.12 -20.62 -12.51
C SER A 190 -0.53 -19.73 -13.61
N LYS A 191 0.40 -20.25 -14.42
CA LYS A 191 1.24 -19.45 -15.29
C LYS A 191 0.45 -18.58 -16.28
N ASP A 192 -0.58 -19.13 -16.92
CA ASP A 192 -1.37 -18.37 -17.89
C ASP A 192 -2.10 -17.17 -17.25
N ILE A 193 -2.63 -17.36 -16.03
CA ILE A 193 -3.29 -16.30 -15.27
C ILE A 193 -2.26 -15.27 -14.76
N GLU A 194 -1.08 -15.73 -14.32
CA GLU A 194 0.00 -14.84 -13.91
C GLU A 194 0.57 -14.02 -15.07
N ASP A 195 0.66 -14.63 -16.26
CA ASP A 195 1.07 -13.98 -17.50
C ASP A 195 0.01 -12.96 -17.95
N GLU A 196 -1.29 -13.29 -17.86
CA GLU A 196 -2.42 -12.36 -18.09
C GLU A 196 -2.32 -11.12 -17.17
N ILE A 197 -2.14 -11.33 -15.85
CA ILE A 197 -1.96 -10.23 -14.88
C ILE A 197 -0.73 -9.40 -15.24
N ARG A 198 0.40 -10.04 -15.55
CA ARG A 198 1.65 -9.33 -15.87
C ARG A 198 1.49 -8.48 -17.12
N GLU A 199 0.90 -9.01 -18.19
CA GLU A 199 0.69 -8.28 -19.43
C GLU A 199 -0.21 -7.06 -19.23
N GLU A 200 -1.27 -7.20 -18.45
CA GLU A 200 -2.13 -6.06 -18.10
C GLU A 200 -1.37 -4.99 -17.32
N LEU A 201 -0.56 -5.39 -16.34
CA LEU A 201 0.22 -4.45 -15.54
C LEU A 201 1.29 -3.74 -16.37
N VAL A 202 1.95 -4.41 -17.31
CA VAL A 202 2.94 -3.79 -18.22
C VAL A 202 2.25 -2.77 -19.14
N LYS A 203 1.09 -3.10 -19.70
CA LYS A 203 0.30 -2.17 -20.52
C LYS A 203 -0.13 -0.95 -19.71
N LEU A 204 -0.59 -1.17 -18.47
CA LEU A 204 -0.99 -0.10 -17.58
C LEU A 204 0.20 0.79 -17.19
N GLU A 205 1.33 0.20 -16.81
CA GLU A 205 2.55 0.93 -16.47
C GLU A 205 2.96 1.86 -17.62
N GLY A 206 3.02 1.33 -18.84
CA GLY A 206 3.36 2.11 -20.02
C GLY A 206 2.39 3.27 -20.28
N LYS A 207 1.08 3.07 -20.04
CA LYS A 207 0.08 4.13 -20.13
C LYS A 207 0.28 5.20 -19.04
N LEU A 208 0.48 4.78 -17.80
CA LEU A 208 0.66 5.69 -16.66
C LEU A 208 1.93 6.53 -16.79
N ARG A 209 3.06 5.93 -17.17
CA ARG A 209 4.33 6.65 -17.38
C ARG A 209 4.16 7.76 -18.42
N LYS A 210 3.58 7.45 -19.58
CA LYS A 210 3.30 8.45 -20.62
C LYS A 210 2.42 9.60 -20.12
N LEU A 211 1.36 9.29 -19.38
CA LEU A 211 0.46 10.31 -18.84
C LEU A 211 1.14 11.20 -17.79
N LEU A 212 2.00 10.64 -16.96
CA LEU A 212 2.75 11.38 -15.93
C LEU A 212 3.88 12.23 -16.53
N GLU A 213 4.46 11.84 -17.66
CA GLU A 213 5.52 12.57 -18.37
C GLU A 213 4.99 13.66 -19.32
N SER A 214 3.86 13.42 -20.00
CA SER A 214 3.30 14.32 -21.02
C SER A 214 2.70 15.65 -20.53
N LYS A 215 2.83 15.94 -19.23
CA LYS A 215 2.18 17.08 -18.55
C LYS A 215 3.18 18.09 -17.97
N GLU A 216 4.45 17.99 -18.37
CA GLU A 216 5.49 19.03 -18.23
C GLU A 216 5.51 19.97 -19.42
#